data_AF-A0A915LGL2-F1
#
_entry.id   AF-A0A915LGL2-F1
#
_cell.length_a   1.000
_cell.length_b   1.000
_cell.length_c   1.000
_cell.angle_alpha   90.00
_cell.angle_beta   90.00
_cell.angle_gamma   90.00
#
_symmetry.space_group_name_H-M   'P 1'
#
loop_
_entity.id
_entity.type
_entity.pdbx_description
1 polymer ?
#
loop_
_entity_poly.entity_id
_entity_poly.type
_entity_poly.pdbx_seq_one_letter_code
_entity_poly.pdbx_strand_id
1 'polypeptide(L)'
;GLYPFFVCATAGTTVYGAWDPIEEISEICERHNLWLHVDAAWGGGILLSPEYRHKLAGIERAKSVTWNPHKLMGSLLQCSAYFVRQEGLLFQVNQMSADYLFQQDKPYDVSYDTGDKAIQCGRHNDICKLWLMWRSKGMEGYRRQINRLMDMAKYFTERIKATEGFEMVVDEVSCLVGK
;
A
#
# COMPACT_ATOMS: atom_id res chain seq x y z
N GLY A 1 10.13 -20.79 25.23
CA GLY A 1 10.76 -20.02 24.14
C GLY A 1 9.85 -18.87 23.74
N LEU A 2 10.33 -17.94 22.90
CA LEU A 2 9.49 -16.89 22.30
C LEU A 2 8.63 -17.47 21.16
N TYR A 3 7.52 -16.80 20.82
CA TYR A 3 6.60 -17.18 19.74
C TYR A 3 6.52 -16.08 18.67
N PRO A 4 7.34 -16.17 17.59
CA PRO A 4 7.19 -15.27 16.45
C PRO A 4 5.82 -15.45 15.80
N PHE A 5 5.14 -14.36 15.45
CA PHE A 5 3.79 -14.41 14.88
C PHE A 5 3.57 -13.47 13.69
N PHE A 6 4.48 -12.53 13.44
CA PHE A 6 4.29 -11.45 12.48
C PHE A 6 5.61 -11.01 11.84
N VAL A 7 5.55 -10.69 10.55
CA VAL A 7 6.62 -10.08 9.76
C VAL A 7 6.02 -8.94 8.95
N CYS A 8 6.68 -7.77 8.95
CA CYS A 8 6.36 -6.65 8.08
C CYS A 8 7.44 -6.54 7.01
N ALA A 9 7.09 -6.80 5.75
CA ALA A 9 7.92 -6.48 4.60
C ALA A 9 7.54 -5.10 4.07
N THR A 10 8.51 -4.27 3.75
CA THR A 10 8.31 -2.90 3.26
C THR A 10 8.53 -2.83 1.75
N ALA A 11 7.49 -2.46 1.02
CA ALA A 11 7.54 -2.21 -0.41
C ALA A 11 7.74 -0.71 -0.66
N GLY A 12 9.00 -0.27 -0.73
CA GLY A 12 9.38 1.12 -0.88
C GLY A 12 9.56 1.82 0.47
N THR A 13 10.71 1.63 1.11
CA THR A 13 11.06 2.30 2.38
C THR A 13 11.07 3.82 2.26
N THR A 14 10.84 4.53 3.36
CA THR A 14 10.65 5.99 3.36
C THR A 14 11.86 6.81 2.93
N VAL A 15 13.09 6.34 3.19
CA VAL A 15 14.30 7.10 2.89
C VAL A 15 14.91 6.64 1.58
N TYR A 16 15.32 5.37 1.50
CA TYR A 16 16.02 4.85 0.33
C TYR A 16 15.08 4.40 -0.80
N GLY A 17 13.79 4.25 -0.52
CA GLY A 17 12.87 3.63 -1.48
C GLY A 17 13.23 2.17 -1.78
N ALA A 18 13.88 1.47 -0.84
CA ALA A 18 14.24 0.07 -0.94
C ALA A 18 13.00 -0.85 -0.95
N TRP A 19 13.16 -2.01 -1.57
CA TRP A 19 12.11 -3.02 -1.74
C TRP A 19 12.56 -4.29 -1.03
N ASP A 20 11.84 -4.68 0.01
CA ASP A 20 12.10 -5.98 0.64
C ASP A 20 11.80 -7.12 -0.35
N PRO A 21 12.56 -8.23 -0.31
CA PRO A 21 12.34 -9.41 -1.14
C PRO A 21 11.10 -10.19 -0.66
N ILE A 22 9.90 -9.72 -1.05
CA ILE A 22 8.63 -10.21 -0.52
C ILE A 22 8.43 -11.70 -0.82
N GLU A 23 8.83 -12.17 -2.01
CA GLU A 23 8.74 -13.58 -2.39
C GLU A 23 9.50 -14.46 -1.39
N GLU A 24 10.78 -14.16 -1.15
CA GLU A 24 11.64 -14.88 -0.23
C GLU A 24 11.16 -14.78 1.23
N ILE A 25 10.70 -13.60 1.66
CA ILE A 25 10.12 -13.40 2.99
C ILE A 25 8.85 -14.23 3.16
N SER A 26 8.01 -14.31 2.13
CA SER A 26 6.75 -15.05 2.18
C SER A 26 6.97 -16.55 2.31
N GLU A 27 7.99 -17.12 1.67
CA GLU A 27 8.40 -18.52 1.87
C GLU A 27 8.77 -18.81 3.33
N ILE A 28 9.51 -17.90 3.98
CA ILE A 28 9.85 -18.02 5.39
C ILE A 28 8.57 -17.95 6.25
N CYS A 29 7.71 -16.98 5.97
CA CYS A 29 6.46 -16.80 6.71
C CYS A 29 5.55 -18.03 6.62
N GLU A 30 5.45 -18.65 5.44
CA GLU A 30 4.67 -19.88 5.25
C GLU A 30 5.28 -21.06 6.01
N ARG A 31 6.60 -21.28 5.94
CA ARG A 31 7.29 -22.36 6.69
C ARG A 31 7.09 -22.27 8.20
N HIS A 32 7.00 -21.05 8.73
CA HIS A 32 6.88 -20.79 10.16
C HIS A 32 5.48 -20.37 10.61
N ASN A 33 4.48 -20.43 9.72
CA ASN A 33 3.10 -20.00 9.98
C ASN A 33 3.00 -18.58 10.57
N LEU A 34 3.77 -17.64 10.00
CA LEU A 34 3.78 -16.23 10.41
C LEU A 34 2.75 -15.42 9.62
N TRP A 35 2.27 -14.34 10.22
CA TRP A 35 1.51 -13.32 9.51
C TRP A 35 2.45 -12.41 8.71
N LEU A 36 2.36 -12.47 7.38
CA LEU A 36 3.04 -11.51 6.51
C LEU A 36 2.15 -10.31 6.24
N HIS A 37 2.59 -9.13 6.68
CA HIS A 37 2.08 -7.84 6.22
C HIS A 37 3.04 -7.21 5.23
N VAL A 38 2.53 -6.64 4.15
CA VAL A 38 3.32 -5.80 3.25
C VAL A 38 2.92 -4.34 3.45
N ASP A 39 3.83 -3.52 3.99
CA ASP A 39 3.69 -2.08 3.97
C ASP A 39 4.06 -1.54 2.59
N ALA A 40 3.04 -1.38 1.74
CA ALA A 40 3.13 -0.74 0.44
C ALA A 40 2.54 0.67 0.47
N ALA A 41 2.58 1.37 1.61
CA ALA A 41 2.03 2.72 1.74
C ALA A 41 2.60 3.64 0.65
N TRP A 42 3.93 3.62 0.45
CA TRP A 42 4.60 4.34 -0.63
C TRP A 42 4.58 3.55 -1.94
N GLY A 43 5.14 2.34 -1.95
CA GLY A 43 5.40 1.59 -3.17
C GLY A 43 4.17 0.97 -3.83
N GLY A 44 3.02 0.88 -3.16
CA GLY A 44 1.81 0.25 -3.72
C GLY A 44 1.29 0.91 -4.99
N GLY A 45 1.57 2.20 -5.20
CA GLY A 45 1.24 2.89 -6.45
C GLY A 45 1.97 2.32 -7.67
N ILE A 46 3.12 1.66 -7.49
CA ILE A 46 3.88 1.01 -8.56
C ILE A 46 3.11 -0.15 -9.20
N LEU A 47 2.15 -0.77 -8.50
CA LEU A 47 1.29 -1.81 -9.08
C LEU A 47 0.49 -1.33 -10.31
N LEU A 48 0.28 -0.02 -10.46
CA LEU A 48 -0.40 0.58 -11.60
C LEU A 48 0.50 0.67 -12.85
N SER A 49 1.79 0.34 -12.74
CA SER A 49 2.75 0.26 -13.83
C SER A 49 3.10 -1.20 -14.13
N PRO A 50 2.68 -1.77 -15.27
CA PRO A 50 3.13 -3.09 -15.71
C PRO A 50 4.66 -3.22 -15.82
N GLU A 51 5.35 -2.12 -16.11
CA GLU A 51 6.81 -2.09 -16.26
C GLU A 51 7.53 -2.23 -14.92
N TYR A 52 6.96 -1.69 -13.83
CA TYR A 52 7.60 -1.63 -12.52
C TYR A 52 6.95 -2.51 -11.45
N ARG A 53 5.73 -3.05 -11.68
CA ARG A 53 5.00 -3.89 -10.70
C ARG A 53 5.77 -5.12 -10.20
N HIS A 54 6.77 -5.59 -10.95
CA HIS A 54 7.65 -6.69 -10.54
C HIS A 54 8.38 -6.40 -9.21
N LYS A 55 8.56 -5.13 -8.84
CA LYS A 55 9.12 -4.73 -7.54
C LYS A 55 8.26 -5.14 -6.33
N LEU A 56 7.01 -5.55 -6.55
CA LEU A 56 6.12 -6.11 -5.52
C LEU A 56 5.79 -7.59 -5.79
N ALA A 57 6.62 -8.32 -6.53
CA ALA A 57 6.43 -9.76 -6.71
C ALA A 57 6.32 -10.47 -5.34
N GLY A 58 5.33 -11.35 -5.19
CA GLY A 58 5.03 -12.04 -3.93
C GLY A 58 4.02 -11.32 -3.04
N ILE A 59 3.60 -10.08 -3.36
CA ILE A 59 2.62 -9.34 -2.54
C ILE A 59 1.27 -10.06 -2.42
N GLU A 60 0.87 -10.84 -3.42
CA GLU A 60 -0.33 -11.67 -3.40
C GLU A 60 -0.30 -12.77 -2.33
N ARG A 61 0.89 -13.14 -1.83
CA ARG A 61 1.08 -14.10 -0.73
C ARG A 61 0.86 -13.44 0.65
N ALA A 62 0.84 -12.11 0.73
CA ALA A 62 0.62 -11.39 1.98
C ALA A 62 -0.77 -11.66 2.58
N LYS A 63 -0.85 -11.69 3.92
CA LYS A 63 -2.13 -11.77 4.65
C LYS A 63 -2.78 -10.40 4.81
N SER A 64 -1.99 -9.33 4.81
CA SER A 64 -2.49 -7.96 4.72
C SER A 64 -1.54 -7.02 3.99
N VAL A 65 -2.08 -5.93 3.44
CA VAL A 65 -1.32 -4.90 2.69
C VAL A 65 -1.79 -3.51 3.09
N THR A 66 -0.86 -2.59 3.32
CA THR A 66 -1.14 -1.15 3.44
C THR A 66 -0.85 -0.47 2.13
N TRP A 67 -1.70 0.46 1.69
CA TRP A 67 -1.47 1.28 0.50
C TRP A 67 -1.99 2.70 0.67
N ASN A 68 -1.19 3.72 0.34
CA ASN A 68 -1.59 5.12 0.44
C ASN A 68 -1.68 5.79 -0.94
N PRO A 69 -2.88 5.83 -1.56
CA PRO A 69 -3.12 6.62 -2.77
C PRO A 69 -2.78 8.11 -2.63
N HIS A 70 -2.77 8.68 -1.42
CA HIS A 70 -2.33 10.07 -1.21
C HIS A 70 -0.83 10.30 -1.39
N LYS A 71 -0.04 9.23 -1.57
CA LYS A 71 1.38 9.32 -1.87
C LYS A 71 1.59 9.28 -3.39
N LEU A 72 2.09 8.17 -3.94
CA LEU A 72 2.56 8.09 -5.32
C LEU A 72 1.46 8.32 -6.38
N MET A 73 0.19 8.07 -6.05
CA MET A 73 -0.93 8.35 -6.97
C MET A 73 -1.38 9.82 -6.95
N GLY A 74 -0.96 10.60 -5.95
CA GLY A 74 -1.25 12.04 -5.84
C GLY A 74 -2.66 12.37 -5.36
N SER A 75 -3.35 11.47 -4.65
CA SER A 75 -4.61 11.84 -3.98
C SER A 75 -4.38 12.82 -2.83
N LEU A 76 -5.38 13.64 -2.49
CA LEU A 76 -5.24 14.59 -1.38
C LEU A 76 -5.27 13.86 -0.02
N LEU A 77 -4.48 14.36 0.95
CA LEU A 77 -4.41 13.80 2.30
C LEU A 77 -5.79 13.84 3.01
N GLN A 78 -6.14 12.87 3.84
CA GLN A 78 -5.58 11.51 3.91
C GLN A 78 -6.30 10.59 2.91
N CYS A 79 -5.62 9.56 2.40
CA CYS A 79 -6.23 8.49 1.61
C CYS A 79 -5.37 7.23 1.72
N SER A 80 -5.76 6.32 2.60
CA SER A 80 -5.03 5.09 2.92
C SER A 80 -6.01 3.92 2.98
N ALA A 81 -5.57 2.77 2.48
CA ALA A 81 -6.32 1.54 2.45
C ALA A 81 -5.52 0.42 3.14
N TYR A 82 -6.21 -0.37 3.94
CA TYR A 82 -5.69 -1.59 4.54
C TYR A 82 -6.48 -2.77 3.98
N PHE A 83 -5.79 -3.65 3.27
CA PHE A 83 -6.37 -4.85 2.69
C PHE A 83 -6.02 -6.04 3.57
N VAL A 84 -6.99 -6.93 3.78
CA VAL A 84 -6.81 -8.19 4.49
C VAL A 84 -7.32 -9.31 3.60
N ARG A 85 -6.52 -10.38 3.46
CA ARG A 85 -6.86 -11.52 2.61
C ARG A 85 -7.98 -12.37 3.19
N GLN A 86 -8.02 -12.52 4.51
CA GLN A 86 -9.07 -13.28 5.21
C GLN A 86 -10.35 -12.44 5.32
N GLU A 87 -11.40 -12.92 4.67
CA GLU A 87 -12.74 -12.34 4.77
C GLU A 87 -13.26 -12.39 6.22
N GLY A 88 -13.99 -11.37 6.62
CA GLY A 88 -14.58 -11.27 7.97
C GLY A 88 -13.59 -10.98 9.10
N LEU A 89 -12.27 -11.10 8.90
CA LEU A 89 -11.31 -10.93 10.00
C LEU A 89 -11.39 -9.55 10.66
N LEU A 90 -11.58 -8.48 9.86
CA LEU A 90 -11.72 -7.13 10.41
C LEU A 90 -12.99 -6.96 11.25
N PHE A 91 -14.08 -7.66 10.92
CA PHE A 91 -15.27 -7.70 11.78
C PHE A 91 -14.96 -8.48 13.06
N GLN A 92 -14.40 -9.69 12.94
CA GLN A 92 -14.08 -10.55 14.09
C GLN A 92 -13.19 -9.86 15.13
N VAL A 93 -12.29 -8.98 14.70
CA VAL A 93 -11.34 -8.29 15.58
C VAL A 93 -11.90 -6.98 16.15
N ASN A 94 -12.75 -6.26 15.42
CA ASN A 94 -13.16 -4.90 15.79
C ASN A 94 -14.63 -4.76 16.21
N GLN A 95 -15.47 -5.77 15.95
CA GLN A 95 -16.92 -5.68 16.15
C GLN A 95 -17.26 -5.47 17.63
N MET A 96 -18.09 -4.46 17.89
CA MET A 96 -18.65 -4.18 19.21
C MET A 96 -20.17 -4.33 19.24
N SER A 97 -20.83 -4.44 18.07
CA SER A 97 -22.29 -4.63 17.96
C SER A 97 -23.08 -3.60 18.75
N ALA A 98 -22.73 -2.33 18.56
CA ALA A 98 -23.44 -1.22 19.19
C ALA A 98 -24.89 -1.12 18.66
N ASP A 99 -25.86 -1.42 19.53
CA ASP A 99 -27.30 -1.45 19.20
C ASP A 99 -27.84 -0.12 18.64
N TYR A 100 -27.19 1.00 18.94
CA TYR A 100 -27.58 2.31 18.45
C TYR A 100 -27.04 2.65 17.05
N LEU A 101 -26.09 1.88 16.51
CA LEU A 101 -25.47 2.11 15.18
C LEU A 101 -25.76 0.98 14.17
N PHE A 102 -25.66 -0.27 14.63
CA PHE A 102 -25.68 -1.45 13.77
C PHE A 102 -26.94 -2.29 14.02
N GLN A 103 -28.11 -1.64 13.96
CA GLN A 103 -29.39 -2.34 14.03
C GLN A 103 -29.51 -3.34 12.88
N GLN A 104 -29.97 -4.56 13.19
CA GLN A 104 -30.09 -5.64 12.21
C GLN A 104 -31.46 -5.67 11.49
N ASP A 105 -32.42 -4.87 11.94
CA ASP A 105 -33.80 -4.79 11.43
C ASP A 105 -34.03 -3.61 10.47
N LYS A 106 -32.96 -3.05 9.91
CA LYS A 106 -33.05 -1.95 8.92
C LYS A 106 -33.76 -2.41 7.64
N PRO A 107 -34.44 -1.51 6.90
CA PRO A 107 -35.18 -1.86 5.69
C PRO A 107 -34.29 -2.13 4.45
N TYR A 108 -33.00 -2.38 4.65
CA TYR A 108 -32.00 -2.64 3.61
C TYR A 108 -31.01 -3.70 4.09
N ASP A 109 -30.19 -4.22 3.18
CA ASP A 109 -29.15 -5.20 3.53
C ASP A 109 -28.04 -4.57 4.39
N VAL A 110 -28.02 -4.91 5.67
CA VAL A 110 -27.05 -4.40 6.65
C VAL A 110 -25.63 -4.92 6.43
N SER A 111 -25.41 -5.87 5.51
CA SER A 111 -24.05 -6.31 5.14
C SER A 111 -23.21 -5.18 4.52
N TYR A 112 -23.85 -4.12 4.02
CA TYR A 112 -23.20 -2.90 3.53
C TYR A 112 -22.77 -1.93 4.66
N ASP A 113 -23.24 -2.12 5.90
CA ASP A 113 -22.85 -1.32 7.05
C ASP A 113 -21.48 -1.76 7.55
N THR A 114 -20.45 -0.99 7.19
CA THR A 114 -19.04 -1.41 7.40
C THR A 114 -18.39 -0.86 8.67
N GLY A 115 -19.15 -0.21 9.55
CA GLY A 115 -18.57 0.48 10.72
C GLY A 115 -17.95 -0.48 11.74
N ASP A 116 -18.58 -1.62 12.00
CA ASP A 116 -18.10 -2.62 12.98
C ASP A 116 -16.82 -3.36 12.54
N LYS A 117 -16.32 -3.11 11.32
CA LYS A 117 -15.02 -3.62 10.87
C LYS A 117 -13.86 -2.66 11.15
N ALA A 118 -14.15 -1.44 11.61
CA ALA A 118 -13.17 -0.37 11.79
C ALA A 118 -12.93 -0.08 13.28
N ILE A 119 -11.74 0.41 13.59
CA ILE A 119 -11.40 0.92 14.93
C ILE A 119 -12.13 2.24 15.21
N GLN A 120 -12.49 2.99 14.17
CA GLN A 120 -13.18 4.28 14.27
C GLN A 120 -14.69 4.09 14.25
N CYS A 121 -15.41 4.92 15.01
CA CYS A 121 -16.86 5.07 14.88
C CYS A 121 -17.21 5.96 13.68
N GLY A 122 -17.04 7.29 13.83
CA GLY A 122 -17.21 8.24 12.72
C GLY A 122 -16.00 8.22 11.77
N ARG A 123 -16.23 8.30 10.46
CA ARG A 123 -15.17 8.22 9.45
C ARG A 123 -15.37 9.20 8.29
N HIS A 124 -14.30 9.86 7.89
CA HIS A 124 -14.29 10.77 6.74
C HIS A 124 -14.43 10.01 5.41
N ASN A 125 -15.09 10.63 4.42
CA ASN A 125 -15.24 10.04 3.09
C ASN A 125 -14.02 10.31 2.20
N ASP A 126 -12.99 9.47 2.34
CA ASP A 126 -11.78 9.57 1.53
C ASP A 126 -11.87 8.85 0.17
N ILE A 127 -12.91 8.02 -0.04
CA ILE A 127 -13.03 7.24 -1.29
C ILE A 127 -13.52 8.08 -2.46
N CYS A 128 -14.37 9.10 -2.23
CA CYS A 128 -14.92 9.91 -3.32
C CYS A 128 -13.83 10.63 -4.14
N LYS A 129 -12.84 11.24 -3.48
CA LYS A 129 -11.72 11.91 -4.17
C LYS A 129 -10.88 10.92 -4.98
N LEU A 130 -10.57 9.75 -4.40
CA LEU A 130 -9.81 8.72 -5.09
C LEU A 130 -10.58 8.17 -6.30
N TRP A 131 -11.87 7.87 -6.12
CA TRP A 131 -12.74 7.37 -7.17
C TRP A 131 -12.85 8.37 -8.32
N LEU A 132 -13.09 9.66 -8.04
CA LEU A 132 -13.16 10.71 -9.06
C LEU A 132 -11.85 10.82 -9.86
N MET A 133 -10.70 10.83 -9.17
CA MET A 133 -9.40 10.84 -9.84
C MET A 133 -9.19 9.60 -10.71
N TRP A 134 -9.59 8.42 -10.22
CA TRP A 134 -9.47 7.17 -10.96
C TRP A 134 -10.37 7.15 -12.20
N ARG A 135 -11.61 7.64 -12.08
CA ARG A 135 -12.53 7.78 -13.22
C ARG A 135 -12.02 8.77 -14.26
N SER A 136 -11.38 9.86 -13.82
CA SER A 136 -10.81 10.89 -14.71
C SER A 136 -9.55 10.42 -15.42
N LYS A 137 -8.59 9.81 -14.70
CA LYS A 137 -7.30 9.37 -15.26
C LYS A 137 -7.40 8.03 -16.00
N GLY A 138 -8.24 7.13 -15.50
CA GLY A 138 -8.24 5.72 -15.89
C GLY A 138 -6.94 5.01 -15.49
N MET A 139 -6.87 3.70 -15.78
CA MET A 139 -5.66 2.91 -15.53
C MET A 139 -4.47 3.43 -16.31
N GLU A 140 -4.67 3.79 -17.57
CA GLU A 140 -3.60 4.28 -18.44
C GLU A 140 -3.07 5.65 -17.99
N GLY A 141 -3.92 6.53 -17.47
CA GLY A 141 -3.46 7.81 -16.90
C GLY A 141 -2.58 7.61 -15.67
N TYR A 142 -2.91 6.66 -14.80
CA TYR A 142 -2.03 6.30 -13.69
C TYR A 142 -0.74 5.62 -14.15
N ARG A 143 -0.80 4.66 -15.09
CA ARG A 143 0.40 4.03 -15.67
C ARG A 143 1.38 5.09 -16.18
N ARG A 144 0.92 6.03 -17.00
CA ARG A 144 1.76 7.13 -17.51
C ARG A 144 2.34 8.00 -16.40
N GLN A 145 1.53 8.36 -15.40
CA GLN A 145 1.99 9.16 -14.26
C GLN A 145 3.11 8.44 -13.50
N ILE A 146 2.92 7.17 -13.16
CA ILE A 146 3.91 6.37 -12.43
C ILE A 146 5.18 6.20 -13.24
N ASN A 147 5.07 5.80 -14.51
CA ASN A 147 6.24 5.62 -15.37
C ASN A 147 7.03 6.92 -15.51
N ARG A 148 6.34 8.05 -15.70
CA ARG A 148 7.00 9.36 -15.80
C ARG A 148 7.79 9.70 -14.53
N LEU A 149 7.26 9.42 -13.35
CA LEU A 149 7.97 9.65 -12.08
C LEU A 149 9.23 8.77 -11.98
N MET A 150 9.14 7.50 -12.38
CA MET A 150 10.29 6.59 -12.41
C MET A 150 11.35 7.02 -13.43
N ASP A 151 10.94 7.48 -14.60
CA ASP A 151 11.85 7.97 -15.64
C ASP A 151 12.55 9.26 -15.20
N MET A 152 11.83 10.16 -14.49
CA MET A 152 12.43 11.36 -13.91
C MET A 152 13.44 11.02 -12.81
N ALA A 153 13.15 10.02 -11.98
CA ALA A 153 14.08 9.53 -10.96
C ALA A 153 15.35 8.94 -11.59
N LYS A 154 15.22 8.11 -12.64
CA LYS A 154 16.36 7.58 -13.41
C LYS A 154 17.19 8.71 -14.02
N TYR A 155 16.53 9.64 -14.72
CA TYR A 155 17.19 10.79 -15.32
C TYR A 155 17.98 11.59 -14.28
N PHE A 156 17.35 11.95 -13.16
CA PHE A 156 18.03 12.71 -12.11
C PHE A 156 19.21 11.94 -11.53
N THR A 157 19.06 10.64 -11.28
CA THR A 157 20.16 9.79 -10.81
C THR A 157 21.34 9.78 -11.77
N GLU A 158 21.09 9.64 -13.07
CA GLU A 158 22.14 9.70 -14.11
C GLU A 158 22.84 11.05 -14.15
N ARG A 159 22.09 12.15 -13.96
CA ARG A 159 22.66 13.50 -13.90
C ARG A 159 23.55 13.68 -12.67
N ILE A 160 23.13 13.19 -11.50
CA ILE A 160 23.94 13.25 -10.27
C ILE A 160 25.21 12.43 -10.43
N LYS A 161 25.12 11.18 -10.92
CA LYS A 161 26.29 10.30 -11.16
C LYS A 161 27.30 10.90 -12.13
N ALA A 162 26.86 11.73 -13.08
CA ALA A 162 27.72 12.41 -14.04
C ALA A 162 28.26 13.77 -13.57
N THR A 163 27.89 14.25 -12.39
CA THR A 163 28.28 15.56 -11.87
C THR A 163 29.41 15.42 -10.86
N GLU A 164 30.55 16.06 -11.13
CA GLU A 164 31.68 16.08 -10.20
C GLU A 164 31.30 16.72 -8.85
N GLY A 165 31.80 16.15 -7.76
CA GLY A 165 31.52 16.61 -6.40
C GLY A 165 30.22 16.08 -5.78
N PHE A 166 29.43 15.28 -6.52
CA PHE A 166 28.28 14.56 -5.98
C PHE A 166 28.57 13.06 -5.87
N GLU A 167 28.04 12.43 -4.83
CA GLU A 167 28.15 10.98 -4.58
C GLU A 167 26.78 10.41 -4.23
N MET A 168 26.48 9.23 -4.77
CA MET A 168 25.23 8.53 -4.49
C MET A 168 25.33 7.81 -3.14
N VAL A 169 24.38 8.03 -2.24
CA VAL A 169 24.28 7.28 -0.98
C VAL A 169 23.90 5.81 -1.23
N VAL A 170 23.07 5.57 -2.24
CA VAL A 170 22.68 4.24 -2.72
C VAL A 170 22.67 4.23 -4.25
N ASP A 171 23.15 3.15 -4.84
CA ASP A 171 23.29 3.04 -6.30
C ASP A 171 21.98 2.74 -7.04
N GLU A 172 21.03 2.10 -6.35
CA GLU A 172 19.76 1.69 -6.93
C GLU A 172 18.82 2.89 -7.09
N VAL A 173 18.24 3.02 -8.28
CA VAL A 173 17.26 4.07 -8.56
C VAL A 173 15.94 3.74 -7.86
N SER A 174 15.55 4.60 -6.93
CA SER A 174 14.19 4.63 -6.37
C SER A 174 13.47 5.90 -6.83
N CYS A 175 12.14 5.94 -6.74
CA CYS A 175 11.37 7.17 -6.98
C CYS A 175 11.58 8.26 -5.91
N LEU A 176 12.49 8.02 -4.96
CA LEU A 176 12.94 8.95 -3.93
C LEU A 176 14.41 9.25 -4.21
N VAL A 177 14.68 10.21 -5.10
CA VAL A 177 16.04 10.67 -5.35
C VAL A 177 16.22 12.02 -4.67
N GLY A 178 16.76 12.00 -3.45
CA GLY A 178 17.03 13.23 -2.70
C GLY A 178 17.56 12.99 -1.28
N LYS A 179 18.86 13.24 -1.11
CA LYS A 179 19.36 14.21 -0.14
C LYS A 179 20.38 15.10 -0.85
#